data_AF-W3VCI2-F1
#
_entry.id   AF-W3VCI2-F1
#
_cell.length_a   1.000
_cell.length_b   1.000
_cell.length_c   1.000
_cell.angle_alpha   90.00
_cell.angle_beta   90.00
_cell.angle_gamma   90.00
#
_symmetry.space_group_name_H-M   'P 1'
#
loop_
_entity.id
_entity.type
_entity.pdbx_description
1 polymer ?
#
loop_
_entity_poly.entity_id
_entity_poly.type
_entity_poly.pdbx_seq_one_letter_code
_entity_poly.pdbx_strand_id
1 'polypeptide(L)' 'MKSYEISTQIINTMELSNEPREVKDSSSCFIYGNSAKKIHS' A
#
# COMPACT_ATOMS: atom_id res chain seq x y z
N MET A 1 8.31 -18.39 3.81
CA MET A 1 7.73 -17.06 3.54
C MET A 1 6.74 -16.73 4.64
N LYS A 2 6.85 -15.57 5.29
CA LYS A 2 5.77 -15.06 6.16
C LYS A 2 4.67 -14.53 5.24
N SER A 3 3.45 -15.04 5.41
CA SER A 3 2.27 -14.45 4.76
C SER A 3 1.87 -13.25 5.61
N TYR A 4 2.01 -12.04 5.08
CA TYR A 4 1.50 -10.84 5.73
C TYR A 4 0.02 -10.73 5.37
N GLU A 5 -0.87 -11.01 6.32
CA GLU A 5 -2.29 -10.69 6.16
C GLU A 5 -2.47 -9.19 6.32
N ILE A 6 -2.61 -8.48 5.20
CA ILE A 6 -3.01 -7.08 5.21
C ILE A 6 -4.53 -7.02 5.28
N SER A 7 -5.05 -6.29 6.26
CA SER A 7 -6.49 -6.04 6.36
C SER A 7 -7.02 -5.33 5.12
N THR A 8 -8.16 -5.80 4.61
CA THR A 8 -8.85 -5.19 3.46
C THR A 8 -9.21 -3.72 3.69
N GLN A 9 -9.40 -3.29 4.95
CA GLN A 9 -9.62 -1.89 5.29
C GLN A 9 -8.39 -1.02 4.98
N ILE A 10 -7.18 -1.55 5.23
CA ILE A 10 -5.92 -0.88 4.93
C ILE A 10 -5.76 -0.76 3.41
N ILE A 11 -6.03 -1.85 2.68
CA ILE A 11 -6.02 -1.87 1.21
C ILE A 11 -6.98 -0.81 0.65
N ASN A 12 -8.25 -0.81 1.09
CA ASN A 12 -9.25 0.15 0.64
C ASN A 12 -8.85 1.60 0.93
N THR A 13 -8.26 1.85 2.11
CA THR A 13 -7.78 3.19 2.48
C THR A 13 -6.60 3.63 1.62
N MET A 14 -5.70 2.71 1.27
CA MET A 14 -4.57 3.00 0.41
C MET A 14 -5.01 3.22 -1.04
N GLU A 15 -5.91 2.42 -1.60
CA GLU A 15 -6.41 2.60 -2.98
C GLU A 15 -7.21 3.90 -3.15
N LEU A 16 -7.85 4.42 -2.08
CA LEU A 16 -8.49 5.75 -2.08
C LEU A 16 -7.49 6.92 -1.97
N SER A 17 -6.24 6.65 -1.62
CA SER A 17 -5.21 7.69 -1.52
C SER A 17 -4.74 8.12 -2.92
N ASN A 18 -4.77 9.42 -3.18
CA ASN A 18 -4.21 10.00 -4.41
C ASN A 18 -2.67 10.06 -4.39
N GLU A 19 -2.05 9.80 -3.25
CA GLU A 19 -0.60 9.75 -3.09
C GLU A 19 -0.09 8.31 -3.09
N PRO A 20 1.13 8.07 -3.64
CA PRO A 20 1.77 6.77 -3.61
C PRO A 20 2.09 6.40 -2.17
N ARG A 21 1.53 5.27 -1.72
CA ARG A 21 1.74 4.74 -0.37
C ARG A 21 2.28 3.33 -0.43
N GLU A 22 3.17 3.03 0.50
CA GLU A 22 3.81 1.74 0.65
C GLU A 22 3.63 1.25 2.10
N VAL A 23 3.33 -0.04 2.23
CA VAL A 23 3.34 -0.78 3.48
C VAL A 23 4.61 -1.61 3.50
N LYS A 24 5.45 -1.37 4.52
CA LYS A 24 6.67 -2.11 4.79
C LYS A 24 6.61 -2.72 6.17
N ASP A 25 7.32 -3.82 6.38
CA ASP A 25 7.55 -4.31 7.75
C ASP A 25 8.63 -3.48 8.48
N SER A 26 8.87 -3.83 9.74
CA SER A 26 9.91 -3.21 10.56
C SER A 26 11.33 -3.39 10.00
N SER A 27 11.55 -4.37 9.12
CA SER A 27 12.82 -4.56 8.41
C SER A 27 12.89 -3.79 7.08
N SER A 28 11.92 -2.90 6.81
CA SER A 28 11.79 -2.17 5.54
C SER A 28 11.57 -3.06 4.32
N CYS A 29 11.12 -4.31 4.49
CA CYS A 29 10.73 -5.16 3.38
C CYS A 29 9.38 -4.72 2.84
N PHE A 30 9.27 -4.63 1.51
CA PHE A 30 8.03 -4.28 0.83
C PHE A 30 6.97 -5.37 1.04
N ILE A 31 5.80 -4.98 1.53
CA ILE A 31 4.65 -5.87 1.68
C ILE A 31 3.60 -5.56 0.61
N TYR A 32 3.23 -4.29 0.44
CA TYR A 32 2.19 -3.85 -0.50
C TYR A 32 2.30 -2.35 -0.79
N GLY A 33 1.78 -1.90 -1.93
CA GLY A 33 1.73 -0.48 -2.30
C GLY A 33 0.53 -0.21 -3.20
N ASN A 34 -0.06 0.97 -3.10
CA ASN A 34 -1.16 1.36 -3.98
C ASN A 34 -0.62 1.76 -5.37
N SER A 35 -1.48 1.62 -6.37
CA SER A 35 -1.24 2.23 -7.67
C SER A 35 -1.80 3.66 -7.69
N ALA A 36 -1.12 4.59 -7.00
CA ALA A 36 -1.54 5.99 -7.05
C ALA A 36 -1.46 6.50 -8.50
N LYS A 37 -2.63 6.69 -9.13
CA LYS A 37 -2.71 7.33 -10.44
C LYS A 37 -2.22 8.76 -10.28
N LYS A 38 -1.07 9.09 -10.87
CA LYS A 38 -0.74 10.49 -11.16
C LYS A 38 -1.88 11.04 -12.01
N ILE A 39 -2.73 11.88 -11.43
CA ILE A 39 -3.56 12.78 -12.21
C ILE A 39 -2.58 13.79 -12.80
N HIS A 40 -2.02 13.49 -13.97
CA HIS A 40 -1.29 14.47 -14.76
C HIS A 40 -2.34 15.45 -15.29
N SER A 41 -2.31 16.66 -14.76
CA SER A 41 -3.08 17.80 -15.27
C SER A 41 -2.30 18.50 -16.38
#